data_AF-A0A3B8ZF04-F1
#
_entry.id   AF-A0A3B8ZF04-F1
#
_cell.length_a   1.000
_cell.length_b   1.000
_cell.length_c   1.000
_cell.angle_alpha   90.00
_cell.angle_beta   90.00
_cell.angle_gamma   90.00
#
_symmetry.space_group_name_H-M   'P 1'
#
loop_
_entity.id
_entity.type
_entity.pdbx_description
1 polymer ?
#
loop_
_entity_poly.entity_id
_entity_poly.type
_entity_poly.pdbx_seq_one_letter_code
_entity_poly.pdbx_strand_id
1 'polypeptide(L)' 'KATAALITDLKRHGLLDETLVIWGGEFGRTPMGEVRESTGRNHHIDAFTMW' A
#
# COMPACT_ATOMS: atom_id res chain seq x y z
N LYS A 1 9.91 3.64 -0.44
CA LYS A 1 10.72 4.61 0.34
C LYS A 1 10.01 5.04 1.62
N ALA A 2 8.74 5.46 1.58
CA ALA A 2 7.98 5.86 2.77
C ALA A 2 7.89 4.77 3.86
N THR A 3 7.50 3.54 3.50
CA THR A 3 7.37 2.42 4.45
C THR A 3 8.68 2.12 5.20
N ALA A 4 9.80 2.10 4.48
CA ALA A 4 11.12 1.87 5.08
C ALA A 4 11.54 2.99 6.04
N ALA A 5 11.16 4.24 5.75
CA ALA A 5 11.43 5.37 6.64
C ALA A 5 10.66 5.23 7.96
N LEU A 6 9.36 4.89 7.91
CA LEU A 6 8.55 4.64 9.10
C LEU A 6 9.17 3.57 10.00
N ILE A 7 9.52 2.40 9.45
CA ILE A 7 10.14 1.32 10.22
C ILE A 7 11.49 1.75 10.82
N THR A 8 12.29 2.48 10.04
CA THR A 8 13.59 2.98 10.51
C THR A 8 13.44 3.95 11.68
N ASP A 9 12.45 4.84 11.62
CA ASP A 9 12.22 5.82 12.66
C ASP A 9 11.66 5.16 13.92
N LEU A 10 10.69 4.24 13.80
CA LEU A 10 10.22 3.44 14.95
C LEU A 10 11.36 2.73 15.66
N LYS A 11 12.31 2.13 14.91
CA LYS A 11 13.49 1.49 15.48
C LYS A 11 14.42 2.50 16.18
N ARG A 12 14.68 3.65 15.57
CA ARG A 12 15.55 4.70 16.14
C ARG A 12 15.00 5.27 17.44
N HIS A 13 13.68 5.32 17.59
CA HIS A 13 13.00 5.79 18.79
C HIS A 13 12.76 4.69 19.84
N GLY A 14 13.18 3.44 19.58
CA GLY A 14 12.95 2.32 20.49
C GLY A 14 11.50 1.84 20.57
N LEU A 15 10.64 2.29 19.65
CA LEU A 15 9.20 2.00 19.65
C LEU A 15 8.84 0.72 18.88
N LEU A 16 9.74 0.24 18.02
CA LEU A 16 9.43 -0.89 17.13
C LEU A 16 9.11 -2.19 17.89
N ASP A 17 9.75 -2.42 19.04
CA ASP A 17 9.59 -3.66 19.81
C ASP A 17 8.22 -3.77 20.49
N GLU A 18 7.52 -2.65 20.67
CA GLU A 18 6.18 -2.57 21.30
C GLU A 18 5.08 -2.18 20.31
N THR A 19 5.43 -1.97 19.03
CA THR A 19 4.48 -1.52 18.01
C THR A 19 4.20 -2.63 17.00
N LEU A 20 2.95 -3.08 16.94
CA LEU A 20 2.47 -3.87 15.80
C LEU A 20 2.28 -2.95 14.58
N VAL A 21 2.99 -3.25 13.50
CA VAL A 21 2.82 -2.56 12.21
C VAL A 21 1.96 -3.42 11.29
N ILE A 22 0.83 -2.87 10.85
CA ILE A 22 -0.07 -3.48 9.85
C ILE A 22 -0.01 -2.61 8.60
N TRP A 23 0.07 -3.23 7.42
CA TRP A 23 0.15 -2.49 6.17
C TRP A 23 -0.84 -3.03 5.13
N GLY A 24 -1.55 -2.14 4.46
CA GLY A 24 -2.38 -2.54 3.33
C GLY A 24 -2.87 -1.38 2.48
N GLY A 25 -3.56 -1.73 1.40
CA GLY A 25 -4.26 -0.79 0.53
C GLY A 25 -5.77 -0.93 0.65
N GLU A 26 -6.50 0.15 0.39
CA GLU A 26 -7.97 0.18 0.44
C GLU A 26 -8.61 -0.38 -0.84
N PHE A 27 -7.95 -0.21 -1.98
CA PHE A 27 -8.41 -0.65 -3.29
C PHE A 27 -7.22 -0.93 -4.20
N GLY A 28 -7.50 -1.67 -5.26
CA GLY A 28 -6.52 -2.14 -6.22
C GLY A 28 -6.77 -1.54 -7.57
N ARG A 29 -6.28 -2.23 -8.60
CA ARG A 29 -6.47 -1.83 -9.98
C ARG A 29 -7.09 -2.98 -10.77
N THR A 30 -7.96 -2.69 -11.73
CA THR A 30 -8.52 -3.70 -12.64
C THR A 30 -7.40 -4.46 -13.37
N PRO A 31 -7.53 -5.77 -13.65
CA PRO A 31 -6.48 -6.51 -14.35
C PRO A 31 -6.32 -6.07 -15.81
N MET A 32 -7.42 -5.64 -16.44
CA MET A 32 -7.46 -5.19 -17.83
C MET A 32 -7.31 -3.66 -17.92
N GLY A 33 -6.77 -3.19 -19.05
CA GLY A 33 -6.77 -1.78 -19.43
C GLY A 33 -8.14 -1.37 -19.99
N GLU A 34 -8.59 -0.18 -19.60
CA GLU A 34 -9.81 0.43 -20.15
C GLU A 34 -9.50 1.25 -21.41
N VAL A 35 -10.42 1.21 -22.38
CA VAL A 35 -10.33 2.04 -23.59
C VAL A 35 -10.68 3.49 -23.20
N ARG A 36 -9.65 4.33 -23.14
CA ARG A 36 -9.72 5.78 -22.91
C ARG A 36 -8.75 6.47 -23.89
N GLU A 37 -8.65 7.80 -23.85
CA GLU A 37 -7.68 8.57 -24.65
C GLU A 37 -6.24 8.04 -24.47
N SER A 38 -5.91 7.57 -23.26
CA SER A 38 -4.73 6.73 -23.01
C SER A 38 -5.15 5.44 -22.31
N THR A 39 -4.61 4.30 -22.76
CA THR A 39 -4.91 3.00 -22.15
C THR A 39 -4.32 2.93 -20.75
N GLY A 40 -5.17 2.65 -19.75
CA GLY A 40 -4.76 2.52 -18.36
C GLY A 40 -5.72 1.63 -17.58
N ARG A 41 -5.29 1.15 -16.41
CA ARG A 41 -6.15 0.40 -15.49
C ARG A 41 -7.07 1.35 -14.74
N ASN A 42 -8.18 0.90 -14.18
CA ASN A 42 -9.06 1.69 -13.30
C ASN A 42 -8.95 1.22 -11.84
N HIS A 43 -9.60 1.90 -10.90
CA HIS A 43 -9.75 1.42 -9.53
C HIS A 43 -10.60 0.15 -9.48
N HIS A 44 -10.23 -0.77 -8.60
CA HIS A 44 -10.98 -2.00 -8.36
C HIS A 44 -11.23 -2.12 -6.86
N ILE A 45 -12.48 -1.90 -6.45
CA ILE A 45 -12.87 -1.86 -5.03
C ILE A 45 -12.75 -3.22 -4.35
N ASP A 46 -12.99 -4.31 -5.08
CA ASP A 46 -12.88 -5.67 -4.54
C ASP A 46 -11.45 -6.21 -4.47
N ALA A 47 -10.45 -5.43 -4.89
CA ALA A 47 -9.05 -5.84 -4.92
C ALA A 47 -8.24 -5.10 -3.85
N PHE A 48 -8.24 -5.58 -2.61
CA PHE A 48 -7.39 -5.03 -1.55
C PHE A 48 -6.37 -6.07 -1.08
N THR A 49 -5.34 -5.63 -0.36
CA THR A 49 -4.31 -6.52 0.20
C THR A 49 -3.83 -5.96 1.52
N MET A 50 -3.65 -6.84 2.49
CA MET A 50 -3.16 -6.56 3.85
C MET A 50 -2.01 -7.52 4.18
N TRP A 51 -1.02 -7.02 4.90
CA TRP A 51 0.17 -7.72 5.38
C TRP A 51 0.44 -7.35 6.84
#